data_AF-A0A8A2V874-F1
#
_entry.id   AF-A0A8A2V874-F1
#
_cell.length_a   1.000
_cell.length_b   1.000
_cell.length_c   1.000
_cell.angle_alpha   90.00
_cell.angle_beta   90.00
_cell.angle_gamma   90.00
#
_symmetry.space_group_name_H-M   'P 1'
#
loop_
_entity.id
_entity.type
_entity.pdbx_description
1 polymer ?
#
loop_
_entity_poly.entity_id
_entity_poly.type
_entity_poly.pdbx_seq_one_letter_code
_entity_poly.pdbx_strand_id
1 'polypeptide(L)' 'MNLRRFVLLNAVLVPAIVLAIRWHLESFPLLLYVLAVGYVTFAGLISIVWVLSQTSVGRTGS' A
#
# COMPACT_ATOMS: atom_id res chain seq x y z
N MET A 1 16.30 -1.51 1.25
CA MET A 1 15.74 -0.34 0.52
C MET A 1 15.39 0.74 1.51
N ASN A 2 15.62 2.03 1.20
CA ASN A 2 15.12 3.13 2.04
C ASN A 2 13.60 3.07 2.13
N LEU A 3 13.04 3.37 3.31
CA LEU A 3 11.60 3.34 3.57
C LEU A 3 10.80 4.17 2.55
N ARG A 4 11.37 5.31 2.10
CA ARG A 4 10.83 6.13 1.00
C ARG A 4 10.65 5.35 -0.31
N ARG A 5 11.64 4.54 -0.71
CA ARG A 5 11.56 3.73 -1.94
C ARG A 5 10.54 2.60 -1.80
N PHE A 6 10.42 2.02 -0.59
CA PHE A 6 9.40 1.01 -0.29
C PHE A 6 7.99 1.60 -0.43
N VAL A 7 7.72 2.76 0.17
CA VAL A 7 6.41 3.42 0.05
C VAL A 7 6.10 3.81 -1.39
N LEU A 8 7.06 4.38 -2.14
CA LEU A 8 6.83 4.76 -3.54
C LEU A 8 6.50 3.58 -4.46
N LEU A 9 7.18 2.44 -4.29
CA LEU A 9 6.86 1.23 -5.06
C LEU A 9 5.49 0.69 -4.69
N ASN A 10 5.17 0.63 -3.40
CA ASN A 10 3.88 0.14 -2.92
C ASN A 10 2.73 1.08 -3.31
N ALA A 11 2.96 2.39 -3.39
CA ALA A 11 1.96 3.37 -3.81
C ALA A 11 1.48 3.15 -5.25
N VAL A 12 2.31 2.55 -6.11
CA VAL A 12 1.93 2.15 -7.49
C VAL A 12 1.42 0.72 -7.53
N LEU A 13 2.05 -0.19 -6.76
CA LEU A 13 1.70 -1.60 -6.75
C LEU A 13 0.32 -1.87 -6.16
N VAL A 14 -0.05 -1.18 -5.08
CA VAL A 14 -1.36 -1.30 -4.42
C VAL A 14 -2.53 -1.01 -5.37
N PRO A 15 -2.62 0.15 -6.05
CA PRO A 15 -3.72 0.41 -6.98
C PRO A 15 -3.71 -0.53 -8.19
N ALA A 16 -2.53 -0.96 -8.66
CA ALA A 16 -2.43 -1.96 -9.73
C ALA A 16 -3.02 -3.32 -9.31
N ILE A 17 -2.73 -3.78 -8.10
CA ILE A 17 -3.31 -5.01 -7.52
C ILE A 17 -4.82 -4.87 -7.36
N VAL A 18 -5.31 -3.74 -6.85
CA VAL A 18 -6.75 -3.49 -6.68
C VAL A 18 -7.48 -3.51 -8.04
N LEU A 19 -6.90 -2.88 -9.07
CA LEU A 19 -7.44 -2.90 -10.42
C LEU A 19 -7.44 -4.30 -11.03
N ALA A 20 -6.33 -5.04 -10.89
CA ALA A 20 -6.19 -6.39 -11.40
C ALA A 20 -7.22 -7.35 -10.78
N ILE A 21 -7.39 -7.27 -9.46
CA ILE A 21 -8.43 -8.02 -8.75
C ILE A 21 -9.81 -7.64 -9.27
N ARG A 22 -10.12 -6.34 -9.39
CA ARG A 22 -11.44 -5.88 -9.85
C ARG A 22 -11.79 -6.40 -11.25
N TRP A 23 -10.82 -6.46 -12.16
CA TRP A 23 -11.05 -6.99 -13.51
C TRP A 23 -11.15 -8.51 -13.56
N HIS A 24 -10.56 -9.23 -12.61
CA HIS A 24 -10.53 -10.70 -12.62
C HIS A 24 -11.33 -11.31 -11.44
N LEU A 25 -12.27 -10.56 -10.86
CA LEU A 25 -13.05 -10.95 -9.67
C LEU A 25 -13.71 -12.33 -9.80
N GLU A 26 -14.15 -12.70 -11.01
CA GLU A 26 -14.86 -13.95 -11.27
C GLU A 26 -13.94 -15.17 -11.35
N SER A 27 -12.65 -14.98 -11.60
CA SER A 27 -11.67 -16.07 -11.75
C SER A 27 -10.55 -16.02 -10.71
N PHE A 28 -10.58 -15.06 -9.79
CA PHE A 28 -9.54 -14.89 -8.80
C PHE A 28 -9.68 -15.94 -7.69
N PRO A 29 -8.67 -16.80 -7.47
CA PRO A 29 -8.74 -17.78 -6.41
C PRO A 29 -8.80 -17.09 -5.04
N LEU A 30 -9.74 -17.52 -4.21
CA LEU A 30 -10.05 -16.95 -2.88
C LEU A 30 -8.80 -16.76 -2.01
N LEU A 31 -7.85 -17.71 -2.05
CA LEU A 31 -6.61 -17.63 -1.30
C LEU A 31 -5.74 -16.44 -1.74
N LEU A 32 -5.59 -16.23 -3.05
CA LEU A 32 -4.84 -15.08 -3.59
C LEU A 32 -5.57 -13.76 -3.33
N TYR A 33 -6.91 -13.78 -3.36
CA TYR A 33 -7.72 -12.61 -3.02
C TYR A 33 -7.47 -12.16 -1.56
N VAL A 34 -7.57 -13.08 -0.60
CA VAL A 34 -7.31 -12.78 0.82
C VAL A 34 -5.89 -12.28 1.03
N LEU A 35 -4.91 -12.91 0.38
CA LEU A 35 -3.50 -12.51 0.48
C LEU A 35 -3.27 -11.11 -0.09
N ALA A 36 -3.88 -10.81 -1.24
CA ALA A 36 -3.74 -9.53 -1.90
C ALA A 36 -4.44 -8.41 -1.13
N VAL A 37 -5.63 -8.66 -0.58
CA VAL A 37 -6.32 -7.72 0.31
C VAL A 37 -5.46 -7.44 1.55
N GLY A 38 -4.96 -8.49 2.22
CA GLY A 38 -4.10 -8.33 3.40
C GLY A 38 -2.82 -7.53 3.10
N TYR A 39 -2.19 -7.79 1.96
CA TYR A 39 -1.03 -7.04 1.51
C TYR A 39 -1.37 -5.57 1.24
N VAL A 40 -2.46 -5.29 0.54
CA VAL A 40 -2.91 -3.92 0.25
C VAL A 40 -3.19 -3.15 1.54
N THR A 41 -3.87 -3.76 2.51
CA THR A 41 -4.12 -3.15 3.82
C THR A 41 -2.82 -2.86 4.57
N PHE A 42 -1.91 -3.83 4.63
CA PHE A 42 -0.62 -3.67 5.29
C PHE A 42 0.23 -2.57 4.64
N ALA A 43 0.40 -2.63 3.31
CA ALA A 43 1.16 -1.65 2.55
C ALA A 43 0.54 -0.24 2.64
N GLY A 44 -0.79 -0.15 2.63
CA GLY A 44 -1.53 1.09 2.83
C GLY A 44 -1.27 1.70 4.20
N LEU A 45 -1.38 0.92 5.28
CA LEU A 45 -1.12 1.38 6.65
C LEU A 45 0.32 1.87 6.81
N ILE A 46 1.31 1.12 6.34
CA ILE A 46 2.72 1.54 6.41
C ILE A 46 2.96 2.83 5.62
N SER A 47 2.33 2.96 4.46
CA SER A 47 2.44 4.17 3.63
C SER A 47 1.83 5.38 4.32
N ILE A 48 0.64 5.24 4.94
CA ILE A 48 -0.03 6.31 5.71
C ILE A 48 0.82 6.70 6.91
N VAL A 49 1.29 5.73 7.71
CA VAL A 49 2.13 5.98 8.89
C VAL A 49 3.42 6.69 8.49
N TRP A 50 4.04 6.32 7.37
CA TRP A 50 5.23 7.00 6.87
C TRP A 50 4.97 8.43 6.44
N VAL A 51 3.87 8.69 5.71
CA VAL A 51 3.45 10.05 5.34
C VAL A 51 3.20 10.89 6.58
N LEU A 52 2.48 10.35 7.57
CA LEU A 52 2.22 11.00 8.86
C LEU A 52 3.50 11.27 9.65
N SER A 53 4.48 10.36 9.61
CA SER A 53 5.77 10.55 10.25
C SER A 53 6.53 11.73 9.64
N GLN A 54 6.53 11.86 8.31
CA GLN A 54 7.17 13.00 7.65
C GLN A 54 6.45 14.32 7.91
N THR A 55 5.11 14.34 7.97
CA THR A 55 4.37 15.57 8.29
C THR A 55 4.51 15.96 9.76
N SER A 56 4.69 14.99 10.67
CA SER A 56 4.97 15.25 12.09
C SER A 56 6.36 15.87 12.30
N VAL A 57 7.39 15.33 11.65
CA VAL A 57 8.76 15.87 11.71
C VAL A 57 8.85 17.27 11.10
N GLY A 58 8.02 17.58 10.10
CA GLY A 58 7.92 18.94 9.52
C GLY A 58 7.23 19.97 10.42
N ARG A 59 6.60 19.57 11.54
CA ARG A 59 5.76 20.44 12.37
C ARG A 59 6.40 20.86 13.69
N THR A 60 7.57 20.30 14.04
CA THR A 60 8.35 20.66 15.24
C THR A 60 9.57 21.55 14.94
N GLY A 61 9.71 22.04 13.70
CA GLY A 61 10.81 22.88 13.26
C GLY A 61 10.40 24.28 12.76
N SER A 62 9.35 24.89 13.33
CA SER A 62 8.98 26.30 13.09
C SER A 62 9.13 27.12 14.36
#